data_AF-A0A353R2Z1-F1
#
_entry.id   AF-A0A353R2Z1-F1
#
_cell.length_a   1.000
_cell.length_b   1.000
_cell.length_c   1.000
_cell.angle_alpha   90.00
_cell.angle_beta   90.00
_cell.angle_gamma   90.00
#
_symmetry.space_group_name_H-M   'P 1'
#
loop_
_entity.id
_entity.type
_entity.pdbx_description
1 polymer ?
#
loop_
_entity_poly.entity_id
_entity_poly.type
_entity_poly.pdbx_seq_one_letter_code
_entity_poly.pdbx_strand_id
1 'polypeptide(L)'
;MGGSQADTALSTLSFEFFPPKTPAGMSKLLDTASRLADLKPAYFSVTFGAGGSTRERTLDTVLTLMQETGIEVAPHLSCIGATTDGL
;
A
#
# COMPACT_ATOMS: atom_id res chain seq x y z
N MET A 1 2.01 33.82 28.26
CA MET A 1 1.87 33.80 26.79
C MET A 1 2.79 32.72 26.26
N GLY A 2 2.29 31.79 25.44
CA GLY A 2 3.09 30.74 24.80
C GLY A 2 2.34 29.42 24.84
N GLY A 3 1.63 29.11 23.76
CA GLY A 3 0.55 28.13 23.70
C GLY A 3 0.91 26.71 24.13
N SER A 4 -0.02 26.12 24.90
CA SER A 4 -0.26 24.68 24.91
C SER A 4 -0.56 24.25 23.48
N GLN A 5 0.43 23.72 22.76
CA GLN A 5 0.12 22.97 21.55
C GLN A 5 -0.65 21.74 21.99
N ALA A 6 -1.96 21.76 21.71
CA ALA A 6 -2.80 20.59 21.84
C ALA A 6 -2.14 19.47 21.04
N ASP A 7 -1.68 18.44 21.74
CA ASP A 7 -1.46 17.11 21.21
C ASP A 7 -2.83 16.61 20.72
N THR A 8 -3.22 17.10 19.55
CA THR A 8 -4.39 16.62 18.83
C THR A 8 -3.93 15.27 18.35
N ALA A 9 -4.28 14.19 19.06
CA ALA A 9 -3.93 12.81 18.74
C ALA A 9 -3.89 12.67 17.21
N LEU A 10 -2.67 12.67 16.64
CA LEU A 10 -2.48 12.75 15.21
C LEU A 10 -3.03 11.45 14.65
N SER A 11 -4.27 11.50 14.16
CA SER A 11 -4.92 10.35 13.54
C SER A 11 -3.98 9.83 12.46
N THR A 12 -3.39 8.66 12.72
CA THR A 12 -2.46 8.03 11.81
C THR A 12 -3.25 7.58 10.58
N LEU A 13 -2.86 8.08 9.40
CA LEU A 13 -3.52 7.76 8.12
C LEU A 13 -2.77 6.66 7.39
N SER A 14 -3.51 5.76 6.73
CA SER A 14 -2.99 4.77 5.79
C SER A 14 -3.98 4.57 4.65
N PHE A 15 -3.51 4.14 3.48
CA PHE A 15 -4.36 3.87 2.32
C PHE A 15 -4.13 2.47 1.78
N GLU A 16 -5.20 1.81 1.34
CA GLU A 16 -5.18 0.46 0.78
C GLU A 16 -5.43 0.49 -0.73
N PHE A 17 -4.63 -0.26 -1.47
CA PHE A 17 -4.73 -0.41 -2.92
C PHE A 17 -4.95 -1.86 -3.35
N PHE A 18 -5.45 -2.03 -4.58
CA PHE A 18 -5.60 -3.32 -5.23
C PHE A 18 -4.58 -3.47 -6.37
N PRO A 19 -3.92 -4.63 -6.53
CA PRO A 19 -2.98 -4.86 -7.63
C PRO A 19 -3.65 -4.66 -9.00
N PRO A 20 -3.18 -3.70 -9.83
CA PRO A 20 -3.75 -3.47 -11.15
C PRO A 20 -3.56 -4.68 -12.07
N LYS A 21 -4.52 -4.92 -12.97
CA LYS A 21 -4.44 -5.99 -13.98
C LYS A 21 -3.82 -5.55 -15.30
N THR A 22 -3.64 -4.24 -15.50
CA THR A 22 -3.21 -3.65 -16.78
C THR A 22 -2.19 -2.54 -16.57
N PRO A 23 -1.32 -2.26 -17.56
CA PRO A 23 -0.36 -1.15 -17.49
C PRO A 23 -1.03 0.22 -17.28
N ALA A 24 -2.17 0.46 -17.94
CA ALA A 24 -2.96 1.68 -17.74
C ALA A 24 -3.48 1.80 -16.29
N GLY A 25 -3.86 0.68 -15.67
CA GLY A 25 -4.22 0.63 -14.26
C GLY A 25 -3.06 0.95 -13.35
N MET A 26 -1.85 0.48 -13.67
CA MET A 26 -0.62 0.82 -12.93
C MET A 26 -0.32 2.32 -13.00
N SER A 27 -0.37 2.91 -14.19
CA SER A 27 -0.17 4.36 -14.35
C SER A 27 -1.18 5.18 -13.53
N LYS A 28 -2.46 4.78 -13.51
CA LYS A 28 -3.48 5.44 -12.69
C LYS A 28 -3.24 5.25 -11.19
N LEU A 29 -2.80 4.06 -10.78
CA LEU A 29 -2.44 3.78 -9.39
C LEU A 29 -1.33 4.71 -8.92
N LEU A 30 -0.26 4.84 -9.71
CA LEU A 30 0.87 5.71 -9.39
C LEU A 30 0.48 7.18 -9.26
N ASP A 31 -0.32 7.71 -10.19
CA ASP A 31 -0.85 9.07 -10.09
C ASP A 31 -1.66 9.28 -8.80
N THR A 32 -2.51 8.29 -8.47
CA THR A 32 -3.33 8.35 -7.25
C THR A 32 -2.45 8.28 -6.00
N ALA A 33 -1.50 7.35 -5.95
CA ALA A 33 -0.61 7.16 -4.81
C ALA A 33 0.28 8.39 -4.57
N SER A 34 0.80 9.01 -5.63
CA SER A 34 1.56 10.25 -5.54
C SER A 34 0.76 11.37 -4.90
N ARG A 35 -0.53 11.53 -5.26
CA ARG A 35 -1.40 12.55 -4.68
C ARG A 35 -1.78 12.25 -3.23
N LEU A 36 -1.90 10.98 -2.87
CA LEU A 36 -2.18 10.56 -1.48
C LEU A 36 -0.93 10.66 -0.59
N ALA A 37 0.27 10.56 -1.16
CA ALA A 37 1.54 10.74 -0.45
C ALA A 37 1.68 12.15 0.15
N ASP A 38 1.08 13.17 -0.47
CA ASP A 38 1.07 14.55 0.07
C ASP A 38 0.39 14.65 1.45
N LEU A 39 -0.49 13.69 1.78
CA LEU A 39 -1.14 13.60 3.08
C LEU A 39 -0.25 12.96 4.16
N LYS A 40 0.97 12.56 3.81
CA LYS A 40 1.97 11.93 4.69
C LYS A 40 1.39 10.75 5.49
N PRO A 41 0.82 9.74 4.82
CA PRO A 41 0.35 8.55 5.50
C PRO A 41 1.52 7.82 6.16
N ALA A 42 1.23 7.06 7.22
CA ALA A 42 2.24 6.23 7.87
C ALA A 42 2.73 5.08 6.96
N TYR A 43 1.82 4.51 6.15
CA TYR A 43 2.13 3.46 5.19
C TYR A 43 0.99 3.32 4.16
N PHE A 44 1.26 2.59 3.09
CA PHE A 44 0.24 2.03 2.19
C PHE A 44 0.11 0.52 2.38
N SER A 45 -1.05 -0.06 2.07
CA SER A 45 -1.20 -1.52 1.95
C SER A 45 -1.63 -1.92 0.55
N VAL A 46 -1.27 -3.13 0.14
CA VAL A 46 -1.70 -3.72 -1.13
C VAL A 46 -2.36 -5.07 -0.87
N THR A 47 -3.59 -5.22 -1.33
CA THR A 47 -4.37 -6.44 -1.13
C THR A 47 -3.82 -7.65 -1.87
N PHE A 48 -4.19 -8.84 -1.40
CA PHE A 48 -3.81 -10.13 -1.96
C PHE A 48 -5.08 -10.94 -2.28
N GLY A 49 -5.23 -11.33 -3.54
CA GLY A 49 -6.35 -12.11 -4.03
C GLY A 49 -6.40 -13.49 -3.38
N ALA A 50 -7.61 -13.93 -3.02
CA ALA A 50 -7.83 -15.24 -2.43
C ALA A 50 -7.20 -16.36 -3.28
N GLY A 51 -6.62 -17.36 -2.62
CA GLY A 51 -5.99 -18.52 -3.27
C GLY A 51 -4.69 -18.22 -4.02
N GLY A 52 -4.05 -17.08 -3.78
CA GLY A 52 -2.77 -16.75 -4.43
C GLY A 52 -2.89 -16.14 -5.83
N SER A 53 -4.11 -15.87 -6.31
CA SER A 53 -4.39 -15.43 -7.69
C SER A 53 -3.73 -14.09 -8.09
N THR A 54 -3.21 -13.32 -7.13
CA THR A 54 -2.51 -12.05 -7.38
C THR A 54 -1.11 -12.00 -6.77
N ARG A 55 -0.48 -13.12 -6.39
CA ARG A 55 0.81 -13.09 -5.66
C ARG A 55 1.86 -12.20 -6.33
N GLU A 56 2.19 -12.48 -7.59
CA GLU A 56 3.18 -11.71 -8.36
C GLU A 56 2.77 -10.25 -8.49
N ARG A 57 1.51 -9.99 -8.88
CA ARG A 57 1.01 -8.62 -9.03
C ARG A 57 1.02 -7.82 -7.73
N THR A 58 0.79 -8.48 -6.59
CA THR A 58 0.86 -7.84 -5.26
C THR A 58 2.28 -7.41 -4.98
N LEU A 59 3.24 -8.31 -5.16
CA LEU A 59 4.67 -8.01 -4.96
C LEU A 59 5.14 -6.89 -5.89
N ASP A 60 4.84 -6.99 -7.19
CA ASP A 60 5.22 -5.97 -8.17
C ASP A 60 4.64 -4.59 -7.80
N THR A 61 3.37 -4.55 -7.37
CA THR A 61 2.70 -3.31 -6.96
C THR A 61 3.34 -2.71 -5.71
N VAL A 62 3.69 -3.54 -4.72
CA VAL A 62 4.36 -3.10 -3.49
C VAL A 62 5.71 -2.48 -3.80
N LEU A 63 6.56 -3.19 -4.55
CA LEU A 63 7.90 -2.70 -4.91
C LEU A 63 7.84 -1.41 -5.71
N THR A 64 6.92 -1.35 -6.67
CA THR A 64 6.71 -0.16 -7.51
C THR A 64 6.26 1.03 -6.67
N LEU A 65 5.29 0.87 -5.77
CA LEU A 65 4.81 1.96 -4.91
C LEU A 65 5.90 2.45 -3.95
N MET A 66 6.66 1.54 -3.34
CA MET A 66 7.79 1.91 -2.46
C MET A 66 8.82 2.74 -3.22
N GLN A 67 9.19 2.29 -4.43
CA GLN A 67 10.18 2.98 -5.27
C GLN A 67 9.71 4.38 -5.70
N GLU A 68 8.46 4.51 -6.13
CA GLU A 68 7.95 5.75 -6.71
C GLU A 68 7.51 6.78 -5.66
N THR A 69 7.08 6.34 -4.47
CA THR A 69 6.54 7.26 -3.44
C THR A 69 7.46 7.44 -2.23
N GLY A 70 8.40 6.53 -1.99
CA GLY A 70 9.25 6.54 -0.79
C GLY A 70 8.50 6.23 0.52
N ILE A 71 7.23 5.81 0.44
CA ILE A 71 6.40 5.42 1.59
C ILE A 71 6.48 3.91 1.76
N GLU A 72 6.54 3.44 3.00
CA GLU A 72 6.51 2.00 3.32
C GLU A 72 5.19 1.36 2.86
N VAL A 73 5.28 0.17 2.26
CA VAL A 73 4.11 -0.52 1.70
C VAL A 73 4.02 -1.95 2.24
N ALA A 74 2.90 -2.25 2.91
CA ALA A 74 2.62 -3.56 3.47
C ALA A 74 1.86 -4.45 2.47
N PRO A 75 2.43 -5.59 2.02
CA PRO A 75 1.67 -6.59 1.27
C PRO A 75 0.69 -7.29 2.21
N HIS A 76 -0.55 -7.49 1.75
CA HIS A 76 -1.40 -8.52 2.32
C HIS A 76 -0.89 -9.89 1.91
N LEU A 77 -1.16 -10.90 2.75
CA LEU A 77 -0.84 -12.28 2.48
C LEU A 77 -2.02 -13.16 2.91
N SER A 78 -2.39 -14.12 2.07
CA SER A 78 -3.39 -15.13 2.42
C SER A 78 -2.75 -16.52 2.42
N CYS A 79 -2.93 -17.26 3.50
CA CYS A 79 -2.44 -18.63 3.63
C CYS A 79 -3.39 -19.66 3.01
N ILE A 80 -4.58 -19.26 2.58
CA ILE A 80 -5.56 -20.16 1.98
C ILE A 80 -5.03 -20.62 0.61
N GLY A 81 -4.77 -21.92 0.48
CA GLY A 81 -4.21 -22.52 -0.73
C GLY A 81 -2.69 -22.41 -0.85
N ALA A 82 -1.99 -21.85 0.14
CA ALA A 82 -0.53 -21.81 0.19
C ALA A 82 0.03 -23.07 0.90
N THR A 83 1.18 -23.56 0.44
CA THR A 83 2.00 -24.53 1.17
C THR A 83 3.01 -23.80 2.05
N THR A 84 3.63 -24.49 3.00
CA THR A 84 4.69 -23.91 3.85
C THR A 84 5.86 -23.37 3.01
N ASP A 85 6.27 -24.08 1.96
CA ASP A 85 7.30 -23.61 1.01
C ASP A 85 6.85 -22.41 0.17
N GLY A 86 5.54 -22.18 0.10
CA GLY A 86 4.90 -21.14 -0.70
C GLY A 86 4.59 -19.86 0.06
N LEU A 87 4.92 -19.73 1.34
CA LEU A 87 4.78 -18.49 2.12
C LEU A 87 6.12 -17.77 2.17
#